data_AF-A0A963W9N7-F1
#
_entry.id   AF-A0A963W9N7-F1
#
_cell.length_a   1.000
_cell.length_b   1.000
_cell.length_c   1.000
_cell.angle_alpha   90.00
_cell.angle_beta   90.00
_cell.angle_gamma   90.00
#
_symmetry.space_group_name_H-M   'P 1'
#
loop_
_entity.id
_entity.type
_entity.pdbx_description
1 polymer ?
#
loop_
_entity_poly.entity_id
_entity_poly.type
_entity_poly.pdbx_seq_one_letter_code
_entity_poly.pdbx_strand_id
1 'polypeptide(L)' 'MISAKAPQFTGLAQRLASTAVALAQAHGEMLLRQRRRDGSRWREARLLWPLYTQGDR' A
#
# COMPACT_ATOMS: atom_id res chain seq x y z
N MET A 1 4.33 -15.79 34.58
CA MET A 1 5.16 -14.80 33.87
C MET A 1 4.89 -14.96 32.38
N ILE A 2 4.25 -13.99 31.73
CA ILE A 2 3.93 -14.09 30.29
C ILE A 2 5.13 -13.54 29.53
N SER A 3 5.90 -14.42 28.87
CA SER A 3 6.99 -14.02 27.99
C SER A 3 6.40 -13.67 26.62
N ALA A 4 6.42 -12.38 26.26
CA ALA A 4 6.06 -11.95 24.92
C ALA A 4 7.27 -12.17 23.99
N LYS A 5 7.11 -12.99 22.95
CA LYS A 5 8.09 -13.04 21.85
C LYS A 5 8.09 -11.68 21.16
N ALA A 6 9.18 -10.94 21.28
CA ALA A 6 9.38 -9.73 20.49
C ALA A 6 9.36 -10.13 19.00
N PRO A 7 8.48 -9.55 18.17
CA PRO A 7 8.52 -9.82 16.75
C PRO A 7 9.89 -9.40 16.20
N GLN A 8 10.52 -10.30 15.46
CA GLN A 8 11.76 -10.06 14.74
C GLN A 8 11.66 -8.76 13.91
N PHE A 9 12.47 -7.77 14.26
CA PHE A 9 12.46 -6.42 13.66
C PHE A 9 12.61 -6.46 12.12
N THR A 10 13.37 -7.42 11.60
CA THR A 10 13.52 -7.66 10.16
C THR A 10 12.19 -7.90 9.45
N GLY A 11 11.28 -8.69 10.06
CA GLY A 11 9.97 -8.97 9.48
C GLY A 11 9.06 -7.72 9.46
N LEU A 12 9.20 -6.86 10.47
CA LEU A 12 8.51 -5.58 10.49
C LEU A 12 9.03 -4.64 9.40
N ALA A 13 10.35 -4.51 9.29
CA ALA A 13 11.00 -3.68 8.28
C ALA A 13 10.62 -4.11 6.85
N GLN A 14 10.56 -5.42 6.57
CA GLN A 14 10.10 -5.95 5.29
C GLN A 14 8.65 -5.56 4.99
N ARG A 15 7.73 -5.72 5.95
CA ARG A 15 6.32 -5.33 5.76
C ARG A 15 6.17 -3.83 5.51
N LEU A 16 6.93 -3.00 6.23
CA LEU A 16 6.97 -1.56 6.02
C LEU A 16 7.46 -1.21 4.60
N ALA A 17 8.53 -1.86 4.14
CA ALA A 17 9.05 -1.65 2.79
C ALA A 17 8.02 -2.04 1.72
N SER A 18 7.36 -3.20 1.87
CA SER A 18 6.28 -3.62 0.95
C SER A 18 5.11 -2.64 0.94
N THR A 19 4.70 -2.16 2.12
CA THR A 19 3.65 -1.14 2.26
C THR A 19 4.03 0.16 1.56
N ALA A 20 5.27 0.62 1.74
CA ALA A 20 5.77 1.83 1.13
C ALA A 20 5.81 1.73 -0.41
N VAL A 21 6.20 0.57 -0.95
CA VAL A 21 6.19 0.31 -2.40
C VAL A 21 4.77 0.40 -2.96
N ALA A 22 3.80 -0.26 -2.32
CA ALA A 22 2.40 -0.22 -2.75
C ALA A 22 1.83 1.21 -2.77
N LEU A 23 2.13 1.99 -1.71
CA LEU A 23 1.73 3.40 -1.63
C LEU A 23 2.38 4.24 -2.73
N ALA A 24 3.68 4.08 -2.95
CA ALA A 24 4.41 4.85 -3.95
C ALA A 24 3.87 4.61 -5.37
N GLN A 25 3.57 3.34 -5.70
CA GLN A 25 3.00 2.98 -7.01
C GLN A 25 1.61 3.60 -7.20
N ALA A 26 0.71 3.45 -6.23
CA ALA A 26 -0.63 4.02 -6.29
C ALA A 26 -0.60 5.56 -6.39
N HIS A 27 0.30 6.20 -5.64
CA HIS A 27 0.47 7.65 -5.68
C HIS A 27 0.99 8.13 -7.05
N GLY A 28 1.98 7.44 -7.62
CA GLY A 28 2.49 7.75 -8.96
C GLY A 28 1.41 7.66 -10.04
N GLU A 29 0.61 6.60 -10.00
CA GLU A 29 -0.49 6.40 -10.94
C GLU A 29 -1.61 7.44 -10.75
N MET A 30 -1.94 7.78 -9.51
CA MET A 30 -2.92 8.85 -9.20
C MET A 30 -2.47 10.19 -9.77
N LEU A 31 -1.19 10.57 -9.58
CA LEU A 31 -0.62 11.80 -10.13
C LEU A 31 -0.65 11.81 -11.67
N LEU A 32 -0.28 10.69 -12.30
CA LEU A 32 -0.31 10.56 -13.75
C LEU A 32 -1.72 10.77 -14.31
N ARG A 33 -2.73 10.15 -13.67
CA ARG A 33 -4.14 10.27 -14.08
C ARG A 33 -4.74 11.63 -13.76
N GLN A 34 -4.34 12.24 -12.65
CA GLN A 34 -4.72 13.62 -12.33
C GLN A 34 -4.22 14.58 -13.41
N ARG A 35 -2.96 14.46 -13.84
CA ARG A 35 -2.38 15.26 -14.93
C ARG A 35 -3.15 15.08 -16.24
N ARG A 36 -3.63 13.87 -16.52
CA ARG A 36 -4.45 13.54 -17.70
C ARG A 36 -5.93 13.93 -17.56
N ARG A 37 -6.35 14.49 -16.42
CA ARG A 37 -7.76 14.73 -16.06
C ARG A 37 -8.64 13.48 -16.21
N ASP A 38 -8.05 12.31 -16.01
CA ASP A 38 -8.75 11.05 -16.13
C ASP A 38 -9.65 10.84 -14.90
N GLY A 39 -10.96 10.80 -15.13
CA GLY A 39 -11.97 10.56 -14.10
C GLY A 39 -12.09 9.09 -13.68
N SER A 40 -11.52 8.16 -14.46
CA SER A 40 -11.49 6.73 -14.13
C SER A 40 -10.71 6.44 -12.85
N ARG A 41 -9.81 7.34 -12.43
CA ARG A 41 -9.00 7.20 -11.20
C ARG A 41 -9.84 6.98 -9.95
N TRP A 42 -11.07 7.50 -9.92
CA TRP A 42 -11.99 7.33 -8.79
C TRP A 42 -12.73 5.98 -8.80
N ARG A 43 -12.70 5.26 -9.92
CA ARG A 43 -13.32 3.94 -10.07
C ARG A 43 -12.35 2.80 -9.76
N GLU A 44 -11.06 3.08 -9.75
CA GLU A 44 -10.04 2.08 -9.41
C GLU A 44 -9.79 2.06 -7.92
N ALA A 45 -10.38 1.07 -7.24
CA ALA A 45 -10.23 0.90 -5.81
C ALA A 45 -8.76 0.84 -5.39
N ARG A 46 -7.89 0.17 -6.16
CA ARG A 46 -6.44 0.07 -5.89
C ARG A 46 -5.68 1.39 -5.81
N LEU A 47 -6.19 2.45 -6.42
CA LEU A 47 -5.58 3.78 -6.35
C LEU A 47 -6.04 4.55 -5.11
N LEU A 48 -7.21 4.20 -4.59
CA LEU A 48 -7.85 4.87 -3.47
C LEU A 48 -7.56 4.18 -2.13
N TRP A 49 -7.50 2.84 -2.13
CA TRP A 49 -7.23 2.02 -0.97
C TRP A 49 -6.13 0.98 -1.25
N PRO A 50 -4.92 1.40 -1.64
CA PRO A 50 -3.85 0.50 -2.11
C PRO A 50 -3.43 -0.58 -1.12
N LEU A 51 -3.69 -0.38 0.18
CA LEU A 51 -3.37 -1.34 1.24
C LEU A 51 -4.51 -2.33 1.55
N TYR A 52 -5.69 -2.13 0.97
CA TYR A 52 -6.90 -2.88 1.31
C TYR A 52 -7.57 -3.53 0.09
N THR A 53 -7.08 -3.26 -1.12
CA THR A 53 -7.72 -3.66 -2.39
C THR A 53 -7.16 -4.92 -3.01
N GLN A 54 -6.28 -5.62 -2.30
CA GLN A 54 -5.80 -6.92 -2.70
C GLN A 54 -6.17 -7.89 -1.58
N GLY A 55 -7.16 -8.75 -1.87
CA GLY A 55 -7.44 -9.91 -1.03
C GLY A 55 -6.22 -10.82 -1.03
N ASP A 56 -5.86 -11.28 0.18
CA ASP A 56 -4.76 -12.19 0.53
C ASP A 56 -3.34 -11.66 0.18
N ARG A 57 -2.35 -11.69 1.08
CA ARG A 57 -2.02 -12.69 2.11
C ARG A 57 -0.96 -12.13 3.06
#